data_AF-A0A2Z5BVH2-F1
#
_entry.id   AF-A0A2Z5BVH2-F1
#
_cell.length_a   1.000
_cell.length_b   1.000
_cell.length_c   1.000
_cell.angle_alpha   90.00
_cell.angle_beta   90.00
_cell.angle_gamma   90.00
#
_symmetry.space_group_name_H-M   'P 1'
#
loop_
_entity.id
_entity.type
_entity.pdbx_description
1 polymer ?
#
loop_
_entity_poly.entity_id
_entity_poly.type
_entity_poly.pdbx_seq_one_letter_code
_entity_poly.pdbx_strand_id
1 'polypeptide(L)'
;MKHKEKPARLPAHVAELLVQEYVSLRAESLSAKQNQQTILQWTLATVGIVIAACVAAATGLHDMDSITRLGLSVAIALLTGALTPVLVSCAFGIWLGELNRMERAGHFLRLREEVWSAGQAKTADPESPESGGILLWESLLANHPHSERFAKNRIGGMASVALFVMLAASALLSGMVLALGKGGLAEQQSLGTPPWLVWTVALVWVVAFAVTNVLIFGKPLKKLGRASRSLEKDAES
;
A
#
# COMPACT_ATOMS: atom_id res chain seq x y z
N MET A 1 -46.75 -7.68 -30.96
CA MET A 1 -45.38 -8.24 -30.99
C MET A 1 -44.43 -7.13 -31.45
N LYS A 2 -43.51 -6.64 -30.61
CA LYS A 2 -42.48 -5.67 -31.02
C LYS A 2 -41.30 -6.43 -31.62
N HIS A 3 -40.97 -6.17 -32.89
CA HIS A 3 -39.73 -6.67 -33.50
C HIS A 3 -38.54 -6.13 -32.70
N LYS A 4 -37.80 -7.02 -32.01
CA LYS A 4 -36.48 -6.68 -31.46
C LYS A 4 -35.53 -6.57 -32.65
N GLU A 5 -35.12 -5.35 -32.99
CA GLU A 5 -34.03 -5.14 -33.94
C GLU A 5 -32.79 -5.90 -33.46
N LYS A 6 -32.16 -6.61 -34.40
CA LYS A 6 -30.93 -7.36 -34.17
C LYS A 6 -29.81 -6.33 -34.05
N PRO A 7 -29.00 -6.31 -32.98
CA PRO A 7 -27.92 -5.33 -32.85
C PRO A 7 -26.98 -5.45 -34.06
N ALA A 8 -26.63 -4.31 -34.64
CA ALA A 8 -25.69 -4.24 -35.75
C ALA A 8 -24.34 -4.83 -35.30
N ARG A 9 -23.79 -5.77 -36.06
CA ARG A 9 -22.45 -6.32 -35.78
C ARG A 9 -21.42 -5.22 -35.98
N LEU A 10 -20.52 -5.05 -35.02
CA LEU A 10 -19.37 -4.17 -35.17
C LEU A 10 -18.50 -4.63 -36.35
N PRO A 11 -17.89 -3.71 -37.12
CA PRO A 11 -16.92 -4.07 -38.15
C PRO A 11 -15.74 -4.87 -37.55
N ALA A 12 -15.20 -5.83 -38.31
CA ALA A 12 -14.14 -6.74 -37.82
C ALA A 12 -12.90 -5.99 -37.28
N HIS A 13 -12.48 -4.91 -37.94
CA HIS A 13 -11.35 -4.09 -37.51
C HIS A 13 -11.59 -3.38 -36.15
N VAL A 14 -12.84 -3.02 -35.84
CA VAL A 14 -13.20 -2.41 -34.56
C VAL A 14 -13.13 -3.45 -33.44
N ALA A 15 -13.58 -4.68 -33.72
CA ALA A 15 -13.47 -5.77 -32.76
C ALA A 15 -12.01 -6.10 -32.45
N GLU A 16 -11.14 -6.15 -33.46
CA GLU A 16 -9.70 -6.39 -33.29
C GLU A 16 -9.03 -5.29 -32.45
N LEU A 17 -9.32 -4.01 -32.74
CA LEU A 17 -8.82 -2.88 -31.96
C LEU A 17 -9.21 -2.97 -30.48
N LEU A 18 -10.48 -3.31 -30.21
CA LEU A 18 -10.98 -3.46 -28.84
C LEU A 18 -10.28 -4.61 -28.09
N VAL A 19 -9.96 -5.72 -28.76
CA VAL A 19 -9.19 -6.81 -28.16
C VAL A 19 -7.76 -6.36 -27.83
N GLN A 20 -7.11 -5.63 -28.73
CA GLN A 20 -5.74 -5.14 -28.48
C GLN A 20 -5.69 -4.15 -27.32
N GLU A 21 -6.64 -3.21 -27.25
CA GLU A 21 -6.77 -2.29 -26.10
C GLU A 21 -7.01 -3.06 -24.80
N TYR A 22 -7.88 -4.08 -24.83
CA TYR A 22 -8.14 -4.93 -23.68
C TYR A 22 -6.88 -5.62 -23.16
N VAL A 23 -6.12 -6.27 -24.06
CA VAL A 23 -4.88 -6.96 -23.73
C VAL A 23 -3.85 -6.00 -23.13
N SER A 24 -3.73 -4.79 -23.70
CA SER A 24 -2.82 -3.75 -23.20
C SER A 24 -3.18 -3.31 -21.78
N LEU A 25 -4.46 -2.98 -21.54
CA LEU A 25 -4.94 -2.56 -20.21
C LEU A 25 -4.81 -3.67 -19.16
N ARG A 26 -5.04 -4.92 -19.55
CA ARG A 26 -4.85 -6.08 -18.68
C ARG A 26 -3.38 -6.25 -18.30
N ALA A 27 -2.46 -6.09 -19.25
CA ALA A 27 -1.03 -6.13 -18.98
C ALA A 27 -0.60 -5.02 -18.01
N GLU A 28 -1.15 -3.81 -18.14
CA GLU A 28 -0.89 -2.70 -17.21
C GLU A 28 -1.36 -3.02 -15.78
N SER A 29 -2.56 -3.58 -15.64
CA SER A 29 -3.15 -3.99 -14.34
C SER A 29 -2.31 -5.09 -13.67
N LEU A 30 -1.92 -6.12 -14.42
CA LEU A 30 -1.08 -7.21 -13.92
C LEU A 30 0.30 -6.70 -13.50
N SER A 31 0.92 -5.83 -14.30
CA SER A 31 2.19 -5.18 -13.96
C SER A 31 2.08 -4.35 -12.68
N ALA A 32 1.01 -3.57 -12.50
CA ALA A 32 0.79 -2.79 -11.29
C ALA A 32 0.66 -3.69 -10.04
N LYS A 33 -0.05 -4.82 -10.16
CA LYS A 33 -0.18 -5.81 -9.07
C LYS A 33 1.17 -6.44 -8.70
N GLN A 34 1.97 -6.83 -9.69
CA GLN A 34 3.31 -7.37 -9.45
C GLN A 34 4.21 -6.33 -8.77
N ASN A 35 4.13 -5.07 -9.19
CA ASN A 35 4.86 -3.97 -8.56
C ASN A 35 4.42 -3.77 -7.11
N GLN A 36 3.13 -3.83 -6.79
CA GLN A 36 2.65 -3.74 -5.41
C GLN A 36 3.24 -4.83 -4.51
N GLN A 37 3.24 -6.08 -4.97
CA GLN A 37 3.82 -7.20 -4.23
C GLN A 37 5.32 -7.02 -4.04
N THR A 38 6.01 -6.57 -5.08
CA THR A 38 7.46 -6.28 -5.05
C THR A 38 7.78 -5.18 -4.04
N ILE A 39 7.04 -4.06 -4.07
CA ILE A 39 7.21 -2.95 -3.12
C ILE A 39 7.02 -3.45 -1.69
N LEU A 40 5.99 -4.27 -1.44
CA LEU A 40 5.71 -4.80 -0.11
C LEU A 40 6.83 -5.72 0.38
N GLN A 41 7.27 -6.66 -0.45
CA GLN A 41 8.36 -7.60 -0.12
C GLN A 41 9.66 -6.87 0.20
N TRP A 42 10.06 -5.92 -0.65
CA TRP A 42 11.28 -5.14 -0.40
C TRP A 42 11.16 -4.24 0.82
N THR A 43 10.00 -3.63 1.06
CA THR A 43 9.80 -2.82 2.27
C THR A 43 9.95 -3.68 3.53
N LEU A 44 9.33 -4.85 3.57
CA LEU A 44 9.45 -5.78 4.69
C LEU A 44 10.89 -6.26 4.89
N ALA A 45 11.57 -6.64 3.80
CA ALA A 45 12.95 -7.09 3.85
C ALA A 45 13.88 -5.97 4.36
N THR A 46 13.76 -4.76 3.83
CA THR A 46 14.58 -3.61 4.26
C THR A 46 14.34 -3.27 5.73
N VAL A 47 13.09 -3.19 6.18
CA VAL A 47 12.78 -2.91 7.60
C VAL A 47 13.34 -4.02 8.49
N GLY A 48 13.16 -5.29 8.12
CA GLY A 48 13.67 -6.43 8.88
C GLY A 48 15.19 -6.43 9.00
N ILE A 49 15.91 -6.19 7.89
CA ILE A 49 17.38 -6.13 7.88
C ILE A 49 17.88 -4.97 8.74
N VAL A 50 17.28 -3.78 8.61
CA VAL A 50 17.70 -2.60 9.36
C VAL A 50 17.48 -2.78 10.87
N ILE A 51 16.31 -3.29 11.27
CA ILE A 51 16.03 -3.57 12.68
C ILE A 51 16.98 -4.64 13.21
N ALA A 52 17.18 -5.75 12.49
CA ALA A 52 18.09 -6.82 12.92
C ALA A 52 19.54 -6.32 13.07
N ALA A 53 20.02 -5.52 12.11
CA ALA A 53 21.35 -4.93 12.16
C ALA A 53 21.51 -3.98 13.36
N CYS A 54 20.49 -3.16 13.65
CA CYS A 54 20.53 -2.24 14.78
C CYS A 54 20.43 -2.97 16.13
N VAL A 55 19.64 -4.05 16.22
CA VAL A 55 19.59 -4.89 17.42
C VAL A 55 20.94 -5.56 17.66
N ALA A 56 21.54 -6.14 16.62
CA ALA A 56 22.88 -6.73 16.73
C ALA A 56 23.93 -5.70 17.18
N ALA A 57 23.94 -4.52 16.55
CA ALA A 57 24.81 -3.42 16.96
C ALA A 57 24.57 -2.96 18.41
N ALA A 58 23.32 -2.88 18.84
CA ALA A 58 22.96 -2.44 20.19
C ALA A 58 23.45 -3.41 21.27
N THR A 59 23.49 -4.72 21.02
CA THR A 59 23.98 -5.70 22.01
C THR A 59 25.46 -5.48 22.38
N GLY A 60 26.27 -4.95 21.46
CA GLY A 60 27.69 -4.66 21.69
C GLY A 60 27.98 -3.31 22.33
N LEU A 61 26.97 -2.45 22.57
CA LEU A 61 27.20 -1.07 23.04
C LEU A 61 27.89 -0.97 24.41
N HIS A 62 27.71 -1.98 25.28
CA HIS A 62 28.20 -1.93 26.66
C HIS A 62 29.72 -2.08 26.78
N ASP A 63 30.35 -2.78 25.84
CA ASP A 63 31.79 -3.05 25.83
C ASP A 63 32.61 -1.99 25.07
N MET A 64 31.93 -1.01 24.46
CA MET A 64 32.57 0.03 23.66
C MET A 64 33.01 1.23 24.50
N ASP A 65 34.07 1.92 24.05
CA ASP A 65 34.46 3.21 24.61
C ASP A 65 33.34 4.25 24.44
N SER A 66 33.38 5.31 25.25
CA SER A 66 32.31 6.32 25.32
C SER A 66 32.05 7.04 24.00
N ILE A 67 33.08 7.26 23.17
CA ILE A 67 32.95 8.00 21.90
C ILE A 67 32.33 7.10 20.85
N THR A 68 32.83 5.87 20.71
CA THR A 68 32.28 4.88 19.77
C THR A 68 30.84 4.53 20.10
N ARG A 69 30.54 4.33 21.40
CA ARG A 69 29.17 4.08 21.88
C ARG A 69 28.21 5.21 21.52
N LEU A 70 28.64 6.46 21.65
CA LEU A 70 27.82 7.63 21.27
C LEU A 70 27.54 7.62 19.78
N GLY A 71 28.58 7.48 18.96
CA GLY A 71 28.46 7.47 17.50
C GLY A 71 27.50 6.37 17.03
N LEU A 72 27.62 5.17 17.59
CA LEU A 72 26.76 4.04 17.24
C LEU A 72 25.31 4.25 17.72
N SER A 73 25.11 4.79 18.92
CA SER A 73 23.77 5.10 19.45
C SER A 73 23.05 6.15 18.60
N VAL A 74 23.76 7.20 18.17
CA VAL A 74 23.22 8.21 17.24
C VAL A 74 22.89 7.58 15.88
N ALA A 75 23.79 6.74 15.34
CA ALA A 75 23.57 6.08 14.07
C ALA A 75 22.33 5.17 14.11
N ILE A 76 22.17 4.37 15.17
CA ILE A 76 20.99 3.53 15.39
C ILE A 76 19.72 4.39 15.47
N ALA A 77 19.74 5.45 16.28
CA ALA A 77 18.60 6.36 16.44
C ALA A 77 18.16 6.99 15.11
N LEU A 78 19.12 7.47 14.31
CA LEU A 78 18.83 8.06 13.00
C LEU A 78 18.33 7.00 12.01
N LEU A 79 18.98 5.83 11.94
CA LEU A 79 18.65 4.82 10.95
C LEU A 79 17.27 4.18 11.22
N THR A 80 17.00 3.76 12.45
CA THR A 80 15.74 3.09 12.83
C THR A 80 14.64 4.07 13.23
N GLY A 81 14.97 5.10 13.99
CA GLY A 81 14.00 6.05 14.54
C GLY A 81 13.61 7.18 13.60
N ALA A 82 14.45 7.54 12.62
CA ALA A 82 14.14 8.64 11.69
C ALA A 82 14.02 8.16 10.23
N LEU A 83 15.07 7.54 9.68
CA LEU A 83 15.14 7.23 8.26
C LEU A 83 14.18 6.10 7.87
N THR A 84 14.15 5.00 8.63
CA THR A 84 13.30 3.83 8.30
C THR A 84 11.79 4.18 8.23
N PRO A 85 11.20 4.90 9.21
CA PRO A 85 9.79 5.32 9.12
C PRO A 85 9.49 6.17 7.90
N VAL A 86 10.42 7.05 7.51
CA VAL A 86 10.29 7.88 6.29
C VAL A 86 10.33 6.99 5.04
N LEU A 87 11.27 6.04 4.96
CA LEU A 87 11.34 5.09 3.86
C LEU A 87 10.06 4.25 3.72
N VAL A 88 9.51 3.76 4.84
CA VAL A 88 8.23 3.04 4.88
C VAL A 88 7.09 3.92 4.38
N SER A 89 7.07 5.20 4.76
CA SER A 89 6.05 6.16 4.31
C SER A 89 6.15 6.45 2.81
N CYS A 90 7.36 6.59 2.28
CA CYS A 90 7.60 6.74 0.84
C CYS A 90 7.15 5.49 0.07
N ALA A 91 7.54 4.30 0.55
CA ALA A 91 7.12 3.03 -0.04
C ALA A 91 5.59 2.88 -0.03
N PHE A 92 4.93 3.29 1.05
CA PHE A 92 3.48 3.33 1.14
C PHE A 92 2.86 4.27 0.10
N GLY A 93 3.44 5.46 -0.10
CA GLY A 93 3.00 6.40 -1.14
C GLY A 93 3.12 5.83 -2.56
N ILE A 94 4.23 5.15 -2.87
CA ILE A 94 4.43 4.46 -4.16
C ILE A 94 3.42 3.32 -4.31
N TRP A 95 3.22 2.51 -3.27
CA TRP A 95 2.24 1.43 -3.26
C TRP A 95 0.81 1.93 -3.51
N LEU A 96 0.42 3.06 -2.90
CA LEU A 96 -0.85 3.73 -3.17
C LEU A 96 -0.94 4.24 -4.62
N GLY A 97 0.17 4.71 -5.19
CA GLY A 97 0.25 5.10 -6.60
C GLY A 97 -0.07 3.94 -7.53
N GLU A 98 0.56 2.78 -7.31
CA GLU A 98 0.29 1.55 -8.07
C GLU A 98 -1.14 1.05 -7.87
N LEU A 99 -1.71 1.19 -6.66
CA LEU A 99 -3.12 0.88 -6.41
C LEU A 99 -4.05 1.73 -7.27
N ASN A 100 -3.83 3.04 -7.30
CA ASN A 100 -4.62 3.95 -8.13
C ASN A 100 -4.45 3.64 -9.64
N ARG A 101 -3.23 3.27 -10.07
CA ARG A 101 -2.99 2.86 -11.47
C ARG A 101 -3.80 1.63 -11.83
N MET A 102 -3.80 0.63 -10.95
CA MET A 102 -4.58 -0.60 -11.10
C MET A 102 -6.10 -0.34 -11.09
N GLU A 103 -6.61 0.50 -10.19
CA GLU A 103 -8.02 0.88 -10.15
C GLU A 103 -8.47 1.57 -11.44
N ARG A 104 -7.65 2.49 -11.99
CA ARG A 104 -7.94 3.15 -13.27
C ARG A 104 -7.99 2.15 -14.43
N ALA A 105 -6.98 1.28 -14.54
CA ALA A 105 -6.96 0.25 -15.58
C ALA A 105 -8.19 -0.67 -15.48
N GLY A 106 -8.55 -1.09 -14.26
CA GLY A 106 -9.75 -1.88 -14.00
C GLY A 106 -11.04 -1.17 -14.42
N HIS A 107 -11.17 0.14 -14.17
CA HIS A 107 -12.33 0.91 -14.60
C HIS A 107 -12.45 1.00 -16.13
N PHE A 108 -11.33 1.21 -16.84
CA PHE A 108 -11.33 1.24 -18.31
C PHE A 108 -11.67 -0.13 -18.90
N LEU A 109 -11.14 -1.22 -18.34
CA LEU A 109 -11.47 -2.58 -18.75
C LEU A 109 -12.98 -2.85 -18.61
N ARG A 110 -13.58 -2.47 -17.48
CA ARG A 110 -15.03 -2.64 -17.27
C ARG A 110 -15.86 -1.89 -18.31
N LEU A 111 -15.54 -0.62 -18.58
CA LEU A 111 -16.25 0.16 -19.60
C LEU A 111 -16.15 -0.50 -20.99
N ARG A 112 -14.98 -1.05 -21.33
CA ARG A 112 -14.79 -1.76 -22.60
C ARG A 112 -15.58 -3.07 -22.64
N GLU A 113 -15.62 -3.83 -21.56
CA GLU A 113 -16.45 -5.02 -21.42
C GLU A 113 -17.95 -4.71 -21.52
N GLU A 114 -18.42 -3.60 -20.95
CA GLU A 114 -19.81 -3.14 -21.07
C GLU A 114 -20.16 -2.76 -22.51
N VAL A 115 -19.26 -2.07 -23.23
CA VAL A 115 -19.45 -1.76 -24.67
C VAL A 115 -19.40 -3.03 -25.53
N TRP A 116 -18.46 -3.93 -25.24
CA TRP A 116 -18.35 -5.22 -25.93
C TRP A 116 -19.59 -6.07 -25.70
N SER A 117 -20.08 -6.14 -24.46
CA SER A 117 -21.26 -6.92 -24.10
C SER A 117 -22.55 -6.31 -24.65
N ALA A 118 -22.68 -4.98 -24.69
CA ALA A 118 -23.80 -4.31 -25.36
C ALA A 118 -23.83 -4.61 -26.88
N GLY A 119 -22.68 -4.86 -27.51
CA GLY A 119 -22.55 -5.22 -28.92
C GLY A 119 -22.58 -6.73 -29.24
N GLN A 120 -22.11 -7.60 -28.33
CA GLN A 120 -21.87 -9.03 -28.57
C GLN A 120 -22.32 -9.99 -27.45
N ALA A 121 -22.67 -9.57 -26.23
CA ALA A 121 -23.03 -10.49 -25.12
C ALA A 121 -24.43 -11.12 -25.23
N LYS A 122 -25.13 -10.97 -26.36
CA LYS A 122 -26.20 -11.91 -26.69
C LYS A 122 -25.68 -13.25 -27.22
N THR A 123 -24.38 -13.37 -27.52
CA THR A 123 -23.81 -14.54 -28.22
C THR A 123 -22.51 -15.10 -27.63
N ALA A 124 -21.89 -14.44 -26.65
CA ALA A 124 -20.71 -14.99 -25.96
C ALA A 124 -21.18 -15.87 -24.79
N ASP A 125 -20.89 -17.16 -24.88
CA ASP A 125 -21.27 -18.17 -23.89
C ASP A 125 -20.50 -17.93 -22.57
N PRO A 126 -21.18 -17.60 -21.46
CA PRO A 126 -20.54 -17.39 -20.15
C PRO A 126 -19.88 -18.67 -19.59
N GLU A 127 -20.16 -19.85 -20.15
CA GLU A 127 -19.54 -21.12 -19.75
C GLU A 127 -18.20 -21.41 -20.47
N SER A 128 -17.80 -20.56 -21.42
CA SER A 128 -16.50 -20.68 -22.09
C SER A 128 -15.33 -20.58 -21.09
N PRO A 129 -14.51 -21.63 -20.91
CA PRO A 129 -13.35 -21.59 -20.00
C PRO A 129 -12.28 -20.58 -20.45
N GLU A 130 -12.24 -20.22 -21.74
CA GLU A 130 -11.39 -19.14 -22.26
C GLU A 130 -11.85 -17.76 -21.77
N SER A 131 -13.14 -17.59 -21.46
CA SER A 131 -13.73 -16.35 -20.95
C SER A 131 -13.70 -16.28 -19.41
N GLY A 132 -13.86 -17.43 -18.75
CA GLY A 132 -13.89 -17.54 -17.28
C GLY A 132 -12.56 -17.28 -16.58
N GLY A 133 -11.43 -17.51 -17.26
CA GLY A 133 -10.08 -17.27 -16.72
C GLY A 133 -9.61 -15.81 -16.80
N ILE A 134 -10.33 -14.95 -17.52
CA ILE A 134 -9.86 -13.61 -17.87
C ILE A 134 -10.16 -12.56 -16.77
N LEU A 135 -11.10 -12.83 -15.85
CA LEU A 135 -11.78 -11.75 -15.10
C LEU A 135 -11.70 -11.83 -13.57
N LEU A 136 -10.92 -12.74 -12.97
CA LEU A 136 -11.09 -13.01 -11.53
C LEU A 136 -10.63 -11.83 -10.65
N TRP A 137 -9.57 -11.12 -11.04
CA TRP A 137 -9.08 -9.95 -10.30
C TRP A 137 -9.66 -8.63 -10.81
N GLU A 138 -9.88 -8.48 -12.11
CA GLU A 138 -10.54 -7.30 -12.68
C GLU A 138 -11.99 -7.20 -12.21
N SER A 139 -12.72 -8.32 -12.13
CA SER A 139 -14.06 -8.33 -11.55
C SER A 139 -14.05 -7.90 -10.08
N LEU A 140 -13.00 -8.23 -9.31
CA LEU A 140 -12.86 -7.79 -7.90
C LEU A 140 -12.64 -6.28 -7.75
N LEU A 141 -12.07 -5.61 -8.75
CA LEU A 141 -11.86 -4.16 -8.77
C LEU A 141 -13.06 -3.40 -9.35
N ALA A 142 -13.65 -3.99 -10.37
CA ALA A 142 -14.70 -3.39 -11.16
C ALA A 142 -16.08 -3.57 -10.53
N ASN A 143 -16.28 -4.58 -9.67
CA ASN A 143 -17.60 -4.98 -9.18
C ASN A 143 -18.43 -3.81 -8.65
N HIS A 144 -19.76 -3.94 -8.83
CA HIS A 144 -20.70 -3.00 -8.26
C HIS A 144 -20.36 -2.82 -6.78
N PRO A 145 -20.36 -1.58 -6.26
CA PRO A 145 -19.97 -1.29 -4.89
C PRO A 145 -20.55 -2.30 -3.88
N HIS A 146 -21.80 -2.75 -4.07
CA HIS A 146 -22.53 -3.66 -3.18
C HIS A 146 -22.15 -5.15 -3.28
N SER A 147 -21.15 -5.54 -4.08
CA SER A 147 -20.81 -6.97 -4.19
C SER A 147 -19.89 -7.44 -3.05
N GLU A 148 -20.15 -8.63 -2.50
CA GLU A 148 -19.31 -9.27 -1.47
C GLU A 148 -17.82 -9.38 -1.91
N ARG A 149 -17.60 -9.56 -3.21
CA ARG A 149 -16.28 -9.62 -3.84
C ARG A 149 -15.54 -8.27 -3.74
N PHE A 150 -16.23 -7.15 -3.92
CA PHE A 150 -15.66 -5.80 -3.76
C PHE A 150 -15.22 -5.56 -2.30
N ALA A 151 -16.04 -5.99 -1.33
CA ALA A 151 -15.71 -5.90 0.10
C ALA A 151 -14.43 -6.67 0.46
N LYS A 152 -14.27 -7.91 -0.04
CA LYS A 152 -13.07 -8.73 0.21
C LYS A 152 -11.79 -8.08 -0.32
N ASN A 153 -11.83 -7.50 -1.52
CA ASN A 153 -10.67 -6.80 -2.08
C ASN A 153 -10.27 -5.58 -1.23
N ARG A 154 -11.25 -4.84 -0.71
CA ARG A 154 -11.00 -3.71 0.18
C ARG A 154 -10.41 -4.11 1.52
N ILE A 155 -10.81 -5.24 2.09
CA ILE A 155 -10.18 -5.78 3.29
C ILE A 155 -8.68 -6.00 3.04
N GLY A 156 -8.29 -6.55 1.88
CA GLY A 156 -6.89 -6.70 1.49
C GLY A 156 -6.13 -5.37 1.37
N GLY A 157 -6.77 -4.35 0.80
CA GLY A 157 -6.22 -2.98 0.74
C GLY A 157 -6.03 -2.36 2.13
N MET A 158 -7.04 -2.48 3.01
CA MET A 158 -6.98 -1.96 4.38
C MET A 158 -5.97 -2.71 5.24
N ALA A 159 -5.86 -4.03 5.08
CA ALA A 159 -4.82 -4.83 5.73
C ALA A 159 -3.41 -4.37 5.31
N SER A 160 -3.22 -4.06 4.03
CA SER A 160 -1.95 -3.52 3.53
C SER A 160 -1.64 -2.14 4.12
N VAL A 161 -2.64 -1.24 4.19
CA VAL A 161 -2.49 0.06 4.87
C VAL A 161 -2.08 -0.14 6.34
N ALA A 162 -2.80 -1.01 7.05
CA ALA A 162 -2.52 -1.31 8.45
C ALA A 162 -1.09 -1.85 8.62
N LEU A 163 -0.62 -2.70 7.70
CA LEU A 163 0.74 -3.23 7.70
C LEU A 163 1.78 -2.12 7.55
N PHE A 164 1.64 -1.19 6.60
CA PHE A 164 2.57 -0.06 6.48
C PHE A 164 2.59 0.83 7.72
N VAL A 165 1.42 1.09 8.33
CA VAL A 165 1.33 1.84 9.59
C VAL A 165 2.04 1.10 10.71
N MET A 166 1.82 -0.21 10.85
CA MET A 166 2.48 -1.05 11.85
C MET A 166 4.00 -1.10 11.64
N LEU A 167 4.48 -1.17 10.40
CA LEU A 167 5.91 -1.15 10.10
C LEU A 167 6.56 0.19 10.47
N ALA A 168 5.94 1.31 10.10
CA ALA A 168 6.45 2.64 10.46
C ALA A 168 6.45 2.84 11.98
N ALA A 169 5.38 2.43 12.66
CA ALA A 169 5.29 2.49 14.11
C ALA A 169 6.33 1.58 14.79
N SER A 170 6.53 0.36 14.29
CA SER A 170 7.53 -0.58 14.82
C SER A 170 8.94 -0.05 14.65
N ALA A 171 9.26 0.59 13.52
CA ALA A 171 10.55 1.23 13.29
C ALA A 171 10.77 2.41 14.25
N LEU A 172 9.78 3.29 14.41
CA LEU A 172 9.84 4.41 15.37
C LEU A 172 10.07 3.90 16.80
N LEU A 173 9.25 2.95 17.25
CA LEU A 173 9.33 2.38 18.58
C LEU A 173 10.67 1.69 18.82
N SER A 174 11.15 0.90 17.85
CA SER A 174 12.47 0.26 17.94
C SER A 174 13.59 1.30 18.04
N GLY A 175 13.54 2.34 17.23
CA GLY A 175 14.51 3.44 17.30
C GLY A 175 14.48 4.16 18.65
N MET A 176 13.29 4.41 19.22
CA MET A 176 13.18 4.99 20.56
C MET A 176 13.73 4.06 21.63
N VAL A 177 13.38 2.77 21.60
CA VAL A 177 13.86 1.79 22.59
C VAL A 177 15.37 1.61 22.52
N LEU A 178 15.94 1.52 21.32
CA LEU A 178 17.38 1.34 21.14
C LEU A 178 18.17 2.62 21.46
N ALA A 179 17.65 3.80 21.10
CA ALA A 179 18.33 5.07 21.35
C ALA A 179 18.23 5.52 22.80
N LEU A 180 17.12 5.23 23.49
CA LEU A 180 16.82 5.72 24.84
C LEU A 180 16.96 4.63 25.92
N GLY A 181 17.14 3.37 25.51
CA GLY A 181 17.35 2.25 26.39
C GLY A 181 18.73 2.25 27.06
N LYS A 182 18.99 1.18 27.82
CA LYS A 182 20.27 0.97 28.51
C LYS A 182 21.44 0.98 27.51
N GLY A 183 22.48 1.73 27.81
CA GLY A 183 23.65 1.95 26.98
C GLY A 183 23.46 2.98 25.85
N GLY A 184 22.25 3.52 25.67
CA GLY A 184 21.92 4.50 24.64
C GLY A 184 22.20 5.96 25.05
N LEU A 185 21.65 6.88 24.26
CA LEU A 185 21.86 8.33 24.37
C LEU A 185 21.41 8.91 25.70
N ALA A 186 20.37 8.34 26.31
CA ALA A 186 19.84 8.83 27.59
C ALA A 186 20.76 8.54 28.79
N GLU A 187 21.59 7.49 28.69
CA GLU A 187 22.51 7.08 29.76
C GLU A 187 23.88 7.76 29.64
N GLN A 188 24.22 8.29 28.46
CA GLN A 188 25.43 9.07 28.23
C GLN A 188 25.31 10.51 28.77
N GLN A 189 25.17 10.64 30.09
CA GLN A 189 25.17 11.92 30.81
C GLN A 189 26.50 12.69 30.69
N SER A 190 27.58 12.03 30.25
CA SER A 190 28.93 12.60 30.14
C SER A 190 29.04 13.80 29.19
N LEU A 191 28.06 14.03 28.32
CA LEU A 191 28.06 15.14 27.36
C LEU A 191 27.35 16.40 27.87
N GLY A 192 26.81 16.39 29.10
CA GLY A 192 26.07 17.54 29.66
C GLY A 192 24.68 17.75 29.04
N THR A 193 24.27 16.90 28.10
CA THR A 193 22.92 16.93 27.53
C THR A 193 21.94 16.36 28.54
N PRO A 194 20.94 17.13 29.00
CA PRO A 194 20.00 16.62 29.97
C PRO A 194 19.08 15.57 29.30
N PRO A 195 18.80 14.43 29.97
CA PRO A 195 18.03 13.34 29.36
C PRO A 195 16.65 13.77 28.82
N TRP A 196 15.98 14.71 29.52
CA TRP A 196 14.68 15.22 29.10
C TRP A 196 14.70 15.88 27.72
N LEU A 197 15.83 16.48 27.31
CA LEU A 197 15.96 17.11 26.00
C LEU A 197 15.92 16.06 24.88
N VAL A 198 16.64 14.94 25.05
CA VAL A 198 16.66 13.83 24.10
C VAL A 198 15.25 13.24 23.92
N TRP A 199 14.53 13.02 25.04
CA TRP A 199 13.14 12.60 25.02
C TRP A 199 12.23 13.60 24.31
N THR A 200 12.39 14.90 24.58
CA THR A 200 11.59 15.96 23.97
C THR A 200 11.80 16.00 22.46
N VAL A 201 13.05 15.93 21.98
CA VAL A 201 13.37 15.92 20.54
C VAL A 201 12.77 14.67 19.87
N ALA A 202 12.89 13.49 20.50
CA ALA A 202 12.31 12.27 19.97
C ALA A 202 10.77 12.34 19.87
N LEU A 203 10.10 12.88 20.89
CA LEU A 203 8.64 13.08 20.87
C LEU A 203 8.21 14.09 19.82
N VAL A 204 8.91 15.23 19.69
CA VAL A 204 8.65 16.23 18.65
C VAL A 204 8.76 15.59 17.27
N TRP A 205 9.79 14.76 17.04
CA TRP A 205 9.95 14.02 15.79
C TRP A 205 8.78 13.06 15.52
N VAL A 206 8.39 12.23 16.50
CA VAL A 206 7.26 11.29 16.36
C VAL A 206 5.97 12.03 16.02
N VAL A 207 5.68 13.13 16.70
CA VAL A 207 4.49 13.96 16.44
C VAL A 207 4.56 14.59 15.05
N ALA A 208 5.69 15.18 14.68
CA ALA A 208 5.88 15.78 13.36
C ALA A 208 5.71 14.76 12.23
N PHE A 209 6.29 13.56 12.39
CA PHE A 209 6.16 12.46 11.46
C PHE A 209 4.70 11.99 11.34
N ALA A 210 4.01 11.80 12.46
CA ALA A 210 2.61 11.39 12.47
C ALA A 210 1.70 12.42 11.81
N VAL A 211 1.85 13.71 12.15
CA VAL A 211 1.10 14.81 11.55
C VAL A 211 1.36 14.89 10.04
N THR A 212 2.61 14.78 9.61
CA THR A 212 2.98 14.81 8.18
C THR A 212 2.31 13.66 7.43
N ASN A 213 2.35 12.43 7.97
CA ASN A 213 1.69 11.28 7.37
C ASN A 213 0.17 11.46 7.30
N VAL A 214 -0.47 12.01 8.35
CA VAL A 214 -1.91 12.30 8.33
C VAL A 214 -2.26 13.35 7.28
N LEU A 215 -1.44 14.39 7.11
CA LEU A 215 -1.67 15.43 6.10
C LEU A 215 -1.53 14.90 4.67
N ILE A 216 -0.49 14.09 4.41
CA ILE A 216 -0.21 13.54 3.07
C ILE A 216 -1.20 12.42 2.72
N PHE A 217 -1.37 11.44 3.61
CA PHE A 217 -2.12 10.22 3.31
C PHE A 217 -3.57 10.23 3.80
N GLY A 218 -3.95 11.17 4.67
CA GLY A 218 -5.29 11.21 5.25
C GLY A 218 -6.40 11.39 4.22
N LYS A 219 -6.18 12.20 3.16
CA LYS A 219 -7.15 12.36 2.07
C LYS A 219 -7.32 11.06 1.24
N PRO A 220 -6.24 10.45 0.70
CA PRO A 220 -6.32 9.14 0.03
C PRO A 220 -6.99 8.06 0.89
N LEU A 221 -6.62 7.94 2.16
CA LEU A 221 -7.19 6.96 3.08
C LEU A 221 -8.68 7.20 3.36
N LYS A 222 -9.10 8.46 3.51
CA LYS A 222 -10.52 8.80 3.65
C LYS A 222 -11.31 8.44 2.38
N LYS A 223 -10.74 8.61 1.19
CA LYS A 223 -11.37 8.20 -0.07
C LYS A 223 -11.56 6.67 -0.11
N LEU A 224 -10.53 5.93 0.30
CA LEU A 224 -10.62 4.47 0.48
C LEU A 224 -11.68 4.10 1.53
N GLY A 225 -11.78 4.79 2.67
CA GLY A 225 -12.76 4.45 3.71
C GLY A 225 -14.23 4.85 3.40
N ARG A 226 -14.48 5.95 2.68
CA ARG A 226 -15.86 6.40 2.41
C ARG A 226 -16.63 5.44 1.53
N ALA A 227 -15.96 4.90 0.51
CA ALA A 227 -16.59 3.97 -0.41
C ALA A 227 -16.86 2.58 0.20
N SER A 228 -16.44 2.29 1.44
CA SER A 228 -16.87 1.08 2.16
C SER A 228 -18.15 1.33 2.95
N ARG A 229 -18.28 2.51 3.56
CA ARG A 229 -19.46 2.89 4.37
C ARG A 229 -20.73 3.10 3.55
N SER A 230 -20.62 3.53 2.30
CA SER A 230 -21.80 3.59 1.41
C SER A 230 -22.39 2.20 1.19
N LEU A 231 -21.56 1.17 1.12
CA LEU A 231 -22.00 -0.21 0.86
C LEU A 231 -22.79 -0.80 2.02
N GLU A 232 -22.35 -0.50 3.24
CA GLU A 232 -22.95 -1.02 4.46
C GLU A 232 -24.37 -0.47 4.64
N LYS A 233 -24.56 0.83 4.36
CA LYS A 233 -25.88 1.47 4.40
C LYS A 233 -26.83 0.93 3.33
N ASP A 234 -26.33 0.66 2.13
CA ASP A 234 -27.14 0.16 1.02
C ASP A 234 -27.44 -1.35 1.16
N ALA A 235 -26.73 -2.08 2.03
CA ALA A 235 -27.03 -3.48 2.36
C ALA A 235 -28.09 -3.63 3.47
N GLU A 236 -28.31 -2.58 4.26
CA GLU A 236 -29.32 -2.54 5.34
C GLU A 236 -30.71 -2.07 4.84
N SER A 237 -30.78 -1.51 3.63
CA SER A 237 -32.02 -1.04 2.97
C SER A 237 -32.63 -2.09 2.04
#